data_AF-A0A3M2GRQ4-F1
#
_entry.id   AF-A0A3M2GRQ4-F1
#
_cell.length_a   1.000
_cell.length_b   1.000
_cell.length_c   1.000
_cell.angle_alpha   90.00
_cell.angle_beta   90.00
_cell.angle_gamma   90.00
#
_symmetry.space_group_name_H-M   'P 1'
#
loop_
_entity.id
_entity.type
_entity.pdbx_description
1 polymer ?
#
loop_
_entity_poly.entity_id
_entity_poly.type
_entity_poly.pdbx_seq_one_letter_code
_entity_poly.pdbx_strand_id
1 'polypeptide(L)'
;MDLTAFESRLGLGQGRMQPEGATPPSGDYVFVLGEDDAGRIFELAPGDRAEVVQETDLTGVDLIRAHLRLRVPASLPASLAWEASIVVDGAKQATATCSPGREREITDLAANVSKMAGLHQVGVRLDLVEPP
;
A
#
# COMPACT_ATOMS: atom_id res chain seq x y z
N MET A 1 -3.24 -23.44 -7.45
CA MET A 1 -3.07 -21.98 -7.60
C MET A 1 -1.88 -21.65 -6.74
N ASP A 2 -0.79 -21.20 -7.35
CA ASP A 2 0.42 -20.88 -6.61
C ASP A 2 0.22 -19.55 -5.90
N LEU A 3 0.57 -19.49 -4.62
CA LEU A 3 0.45 -18.27 -3.82
C LEU A 3 1.44 -17.23 -4.32
N THR A 4 0.99 -15.99 -4.46
CA THR A 4 1.81 -14.88 -4.97
C THR A 4 2.78 -14.36 -3.91
N ALA A 5 3.66 -13.45 -4.33
CA ALA A 5 4.57 -12.73 -3.42
C ALA A 5 3.84 -11.99 -2.28
N PHE A 6 2.54 -11.70 -2.43
CA PHE A 6 1.76 -10.89 -1.49
C PHE A 6 0.73 -11.70 -0.69
N GLU A 7 0.55 -12.99 -1.01
CA GLU A 7 -0.49 -13.83 -0.40
C GLU A 7 0.06 -15.14 0.20
N SER A 8 1.35 -15.42 0.00
CA SER A 8 1.97 -16.65 0.49
C SER A 8 2.07 -16.76 2.01
N ARG A 9 1.92 -15.64 2.74
CA ARG A 9 2.17 -15.54 4.18
C ARG A 9 1.15 -14.66 4.92
N LEU A 10 -0.11 -14.68 4.49
CA LEU A 10 -1.21 -13.97 5.16
C LEU A 10 -1.28 -14.34 6.65
N GLY A 11 -1.30 -13.34 7.52
CA GLY A 11 -1.34 -13.48 8.98
C GLY A 11 -0.01 -13.79 9.65
N LEU A 12 1.06 -14.03 8.88
CA LEU A 12 2.41 -14.23 9.40
C LEU A 12 3.31 -13.02 9.15
N GLY A 13 3.27 -12.49 7.92
CA GLY A 13 4.07 -11.34 7.50
C GLY A 13 3.33 -10.39 6.54
N GLN A 14 2.08 -10.73 6.22
CA GLN A 14 1.26 -10.08 5.19
C GLN A 14 -0.18 -9.95 5.65
N GLY A 15 -0.90 -8.98 5.09
CA GLY A 15 -2.31 -8.73 5.40
C GLY A 15 -2.50 -8.06 6.76
N ARG A 16 -3.64 -8.32 7.40
CA ARG A 16 -3.97 -7.71 8.71
C ARG A 16 -3.24 -8.44 9.82
N MET A 17 -2.25 -7.82 10.44
CA MET A 17 -1.44 -8.41 11.50
C MET A 17 -0.90 -7.36 12.47
N GLN A 18 -0.41 -7.82 13.61
CA GLN A 18 0.45 -7.01 14.49
C GLN A 18 1.85 -7.02 13.89
N PRO A 19 2.39 -5.88 13.45
CA PRO A 19 3.71 -5.83 12.82
C PRO A 19 4.81 -5.99 13.87
N GLU A 20 5.86 -6.72 13.53
CA GLU A 20 7.09 -6.79 14.31
C GLU A 20 8.11 -5.74 13.84
N GLY A 21 8.09 -5.41 12.55
CA GLY A 21 9.02 -4.49 11.89
C GLY A 21 8.62 -3.01 11.94
N ALA A 22 7.50 -2.66 12.58
CA ALA A 22 7.04 -1.28 12.74
C ALA A 22 6.14 -1.10 13.96
N THR A 23 6.09 0.12 14.50
CA THR A 23 5.06 0.48 15.48
C THR A 23 3.80 0.95 14.75
N PRO A 24 2.62 0.36 15.01
CA PRO A 24 1.37 0.83 14.44
C PRO A 24 1.10 2.28 14.81
N PRO A 25 0.59 3.11 13.88
CA PRO A 25 0.24 4.49 14.19
C PRO A 25 -1.02 4.61 15.06
N SER A 26 -1.85 3.57 15.08
CA SER A 26 -3.05 3.48 15.91
C SER A 26 -3.39 2.01 16.19
N GLY A 27 -3.79 1.71 17.43
CA GLY A 27 -4.11 0.35 17.87
C GLY A 27 -2.91 -0.60 17.79
N ASP A 28 -3.21 -1.89 17.69
CA ASP A 28 -2.19 -2.96 17.71
C ASP A 28 -1.93 -3.59 16.34
N TYR A 29 -2.74 -3.25 15.32
CA TYR A 29 -2.76 -3.95 14.04
C TYR A 29 -2.61 -2.97 12.86
N VAL A 30 -1.95 -3.44 11.80
CA VAL A 30 -1.84 -2.74 10.51
C VAL A 30 -2.21 -3.68 9.37
N PHE A 31 -2.39 -3.12 8.17
CA PHE A 31 -2.40 -3.89 6.93
C PHE A 31 -1.02 -3.84 6.27
N VAL A 32 -0.35 -4.99 6.17
CA VAL A 32 0.93 -5.14 5.48
C VAL A 32 0.67 -5.55 4.03
N LEU A 33 0.94 -4.66 3.09
CA LEU A 33 0.77 -4.88 1.64
C LEU A 33 2.03 -5.45 0.96
N GLY A 34 2.96 -5.99 1.73
CA GLY A 34 4.22 -6.53 1.23
C GLY A 34 4.65 -7.67 2.12
N GLU A 35 5.79 -7.50 2.78
CA GLU A 35 6.29 -8.43 3.78
C GLU A 35 6.88 -7.61 4.93
N ASP A 36 6.56 -7.99 6.16
CA ASP A 36 7.12 -7.37 7.36
C ASP A 36 8.48 -8.00 7.73
N ASP A 37 8.66 -9.28 7.43
CA ASP A 37 9.90 -10.01 7.67
C ASP A 37 11.00 -9.66 6.66
N ALA A 38 12.20 -9.35 7.17
CA ALA A 38 13.37 -9.17 6.30
C ALA A 38 13.81 -10.49 5.63
N GLY A 39 14.49 -10.37 4.49
CA GLY A 39 15.19 -11.50 3.84
C GLY A 39 14.32 -12.39 2.96
N ARG A 40 13.07 -12.01 2.70
CA ARG A 40 12.22 -12.65 1.70
C ARG A 40 12.45 -12.03 0.33
N ILE A 41 12.61 -12.88 -0.68
CA ILE A 41 12.90 -12.48 -2.05
C ILE A 41 11.88 -13.17 -2.95
N PHE A 42 11.28 -12.38 -3.83
CA PHE A 42 10.34 -12.83 -4.85
C PHE A 42 10.77 -12.24 -6.20
N GLU A 43 10.51 -12.97 -7.27
CA GLU A 43 10.62 -12.42 -8.63
C GLU A 43 9.39 -11.55 -8.87
N LEU A 44 9.63 -10.25 -9.12
CA LEU A 44 8.59 -9.25 -9.35
C LEU A 44 8.84 -8.53 -10.67
N ALA A 45 7.76 -8.11 -11.32
CA ALA A 45 7.76 -7.31 -12.54
C ALA A 45 6.96 -6.01 -12.35
N PRO A 46 7.21 -4.97 -13.16
CA PRO A 46 6.34 -3.80 -13.20
C PRO A 46 4.87 -4.19 -13.37
N GLY A 47 4.00 -3.64 -12.54
CA GLY A 47 2.57 -3.96 -12.47
C GLY A 47 2.20 -4.95 -11.37
N ASP A 48 3.17 -5.65 -10.77
CA ASP A 48 2.92 -6.45 -9.57
C ASP A 48 2.52 -5.55 -8.41
N ARG A 49 1.50 -6.01 -7.67
CA ARG A 49 0.86 -5.19 -6.63
C ARG A 49 0.21 -6.00 -5.53
N ALA A 50 0.02 -5.32 -4.40
CA ALA A 50 -0.88 -5.74 -3.34
C ALA A 50 -1.86 -4.62 -3.03
N GLU A 51 -3.09 -4.98 -2.66
CA GLU A 51 -4.12 -4.01 -2.33
C GLU A 51 -5.03 -4.50 -1.22
N VAL A 52 -5.46 -3.55 -0.38
CA VAL A 52 -6.59 -3.73 0.53
C VAL A 52 -7.68 -2.76 0.12
N VAL A 53 -8.87 -3.30 -0.15
CA VAL A 53 -10.03 -2.53 -0.59
C VAL A 53 -11.24 -2.83 0.28
N GLN A 54 -12.11 -1.85 0.41
CA GLN A 54 -13.40 -1.96 1.10
C GLN A 54 -14.46 -1.12 0.38
N GLU A 55 -15.68 -1.64 0.32
CA GLU A 55 -16.84 -0.86 -0.09
C GLU A 55 -17.14 0.23 0.93
N THR A 56 -17.15 1.47 0.47
CA THR A 56 -17.36 2.67 1.31
C THR A 56 -18.36 3.58 0.63
N ASP A 57 -19.38 4.03 1.36
CA ASP A 57 -20.27 5.08 0.88
C ASP A 57 -19.54 6.43 1.00
N LEU A 58 -19.31 7.08 -0.14
CA LEU A 58 -18.62 8.37 -0.21
C LEU A 58 -19.57 9.56 -0.23
N THR A 59 -20.88 9.34 -0.07
CA THR A 59 -21.87 10.42 -0.03
C THR A 59 -21.55 11.43 1.08
N GLY A 60 -21.21 12.65 0.68
CA GLY A 60 -20.87 13.73 1.61
C GLY A 60 -19.49 13.61 2.25
N VAL A 61 -18.62 12.74 1.75
CA VAL A 61 -17.21 12.63 2.17
C VAL A 61 -16.36 13.55 1.31
N ASP A 62 -15.58 14.44 1.95
CA ASP A 62 -14.72 15.37 1.22
C ASP A 62 -13.35 14.76 0.85
N LEU A 63 -12.79 13.96 1.75
CA LEU A 63 -11.39 13.52 1.69
C LEU A 63 -11.21 12.14 2.31
N ILE A 64 -10.38 11.33 1.68
CA ILE A 64 -9.85 10.08 2.22
C ILE A 64 -8.38 10.31 2.57
N ARG A 65 -7.95 9.82 3.74
CA ARG A 65 -6.55 9.94 4.20
C ARG A 65 -5.98 8.58 4.57
N ALA A 66 -4.70 8.40 4.29
CA ALA A 66 -3.95 7.20 4.67
C ALA A 66 -2.71 7.58 5.47
N HIS A 67 -2.53 6.93 6.63
CA HIS A 67 -1.28 6.95 7.38
C HIS A 67 -0.51 5.68 7.04
N LEU A 68 0.63 5.84 6.37
CA LEU A 68 1.42 4.75 5.85
C LEU A 68 2.87 4.84 6.33
N ARG A 69 3.53 3.68 6.38
CA ARG A 69 4.98 3.57 6.45
C ARG A 69 5.45 2.79 5.23
N LEU A 70 6.19 3.45 4.35
CA LEU A 70 6.72 2.85 3.14
C LEU A 70 8.20 2.52 3.32
N ARG A 71 8.53 1.22 3.33
CA ARG A 71 9.89 0.70 3.41
C ARG A 71 10.33 0.20 2.04
N VAL A 72 11.40 0.77 1.49
CA VAL A 72 11.90 0.40 0.17
C VAL A 72 13.26 -0.28 0.29
N PRO A 73 13.44 -1.49 -0.25
CA PRO A 73 14.72 -2.19 -0.18
C PRO A 73 15.81 -1.42 -0.94
N ALA A 74 17.05 -1.46 -0.42
CA ALA A 74 18.21 -0.82 -1.06
C ALA A 74 18.58 -1.47 -2.41
N SER A 75 18.19 -2.72 -2.61
CA SER A 75 18.42 -3.48 -3.83
C SER A 75 17.43 -3.17 -4.96
N LEU A 76 16.46 -2.26 -4.75
CA LEU A 76 15.52 -1.88 -5.81
C LEU A 76 16.28 -1.27 -7.00
N PRO A 77 16.15 -1.81 -8.23
CA PRO A 77 16.77 -1.23 -9.42
C PRO A 77 16.33 0.22 -9.63
N ALA A 78 17.25 1.07 -10.11
CA ALA A 78 16.99 2.50 -10.33
C ALA A 78 15.93 2.78 -11.41
N SER A 79 15.62 1.81 -12.27
CA SER A 79 14.56 1.88 -13.27
C SER A 79 13.17 1.54 -12.71
N LEU A 80 13.05 1.28 -11.41
CA LEU A 80 11.81 0.88 -10.74
C LEU A 80 11.57 1.72 -9.49
N ALA A 81 10.30 1.83 -9.10
CA ALA A 81 9.86 2.46 -7.87
C ALA A 81 8.75 1.64 -7.20
N TRP A 82 8.73 1.63 -5.87
CA TRP A 82 7.54 1.24 -5.12
C TRP A 82 6.66 2.48 -4.91
N GLU A 83 5.41 2.38 -5.34
CA GLU A 83 4.41 3.43 -5.21
C GLU A 83 3.28 3.00 -4.28
N ALA A 84 3.07 3.76 -3.21
CA ALA A 84 1.87 3.64 -2.37
C ALA A 84 0.79 4.59 -2.89
N SER A 85 -0.43 4.11 -3.04
CA SER A 85 -1.55 4.87 -3.60
C SER A 85 -2.82 4.73 -2.77
N ILE A 86 -3.61 5.81 -2.70
CA ILE A 86 -5.05 5.71 -2.42
C ILE A 86 -5.75 5.43 -3.76
N VAL A 87 -6.58 4.39 -3.80
CA VAL A 87 -7.36 4.01 -4.97
C VAL A 87 -8.86 4.12 -4.70
N VAL A 88 -9.61 4.59 -5.69
CA VAL A 88 -11.08 4.58 -5.69
C VAL A 88 -11.54 3.96 -7.02
N ASP A 89 -12.32 2.89 -6.95
CA ASP A 89 -12.75 2.06 -8.08
C ASP A 89 -11.58 1.64 -9.00
N GLY A 90 -10.45 1.34 -8.36
CA GLY A 90 -9.20 0.94 -9.02
C GLY A 90 -8.36 2.09 -9.58
N ALA A 91 -8.89 3.32 -9.65
CA ALA A 91 -8.17 4.50 -10.11
C ALA A 91 -7.36 5.16 -8.97
N LYS A 92 -6.09 5.48 -9.23
CA LYS A 92 -5.20 6.17 -8.27
C LYS A 92 -5.65 7.62 -8.10
N GLN A 93 -5.96 8.01 -6.86
CA GLN A 93 -6.39 9.37 -6.52
C GLN A 93 -5.27 10.19 -5.86
N ALA A 94 -4.35 9.52 -5.17
CA ALA A 94 -3.17 10.13 -4.57
C ALA A 94 -2.06 9.07 -4.52
N THR A 95 -0.82 9.47 -4.74
CA THR A 95 0.33 8.54 -4.73
C THR A 95 1.51 9.12 -3.95
N ALA A 96 2.39 8.24 -3.48
CA ALA A 96 3.65 8.59 -2.85
C ALA A 96 4.69 7.50 -3.10
N THR A 97 5.93 7.93 -3.29
CA THR A 97 7.09 7.04 -3.44
C THR A 97 8.14 7.34 -2.37
N CYS A 98 9.13 6.45 -2.29
CA CYS A 98 10.29 6.58 -1.43
C CYS A 98 11.53 6.04 -2.16
N SER A 99 12.70 6.64 -1.91
CA SER A 99 13.94 6.22 -2.58
C SER A 99 14.38 4.82 -2.13
N PRO A 100 15.11 4.06 -2.97
CA PRO A 100 15.72 2.80 -2.57
C PRO A 100 16.53 2.90 -1.27
N GLY A 101 16.36 1.93 -0.37
CA GLY A 101 17.05 1.86 0.91
C GLY A 101 16.57 2.87 1.96
N ARG A 102 15.43 3.52 1.71
CA ARG A 102 14.81 4.47 2.64
C ARG A 102 13.49 3.95 3.16
N GLU A 103 13.17 4.43 4.35
CA GLU A 103 11.85 4.36 4.95
C GLU A 103 11.27 5.76 5.00
N ARG A 104 9.97 5.87 4.69
CA ARG A 104 9.22 7.12 4.78
C ARG A 104 7.93 6.88 5.54
N GLU A 105 7.74 7.64 6.61
CA GLU A 105 6.43 7.82 7.22
C GLU A 105 5.62 8.84 6.42
N ILE A 106 4.38 8.50 6.09
CA ILE A 106 3.49 9.30 5.26
C ILE A 106 2.20 9.51 6.05
N THR A 107 2.00 10.74 6.53
CA THR A 107 0.84 11.13 7.36
C THR A 107 -0.13 12.05 6.63
N ASP A 108 0.25 12.50 5.43
CA ASP A 108 -0.43 13.53 4.65
C ASP A 108 -0.94 13.03 3.29
N LEU A 109 -0.86 11.71 3.01
CA LEU A 109 -1.43 11.16 1.78
C LEU A 109 -2.95 11.25 1.83
N ALA A 110 -3.50 12.01 0.89
CA ALA A 110 -4.91 12.38 0.91
C ALA A 110 -5.49 12.47 -0.51
N ALA A 111 -6.71 11.96 -0.67
CA ALA A 111 -7.45 11.97 -1.93
C ALA A 111 -8.74 12.77 -1.78
N ASN A 112 -8.96 13.75 -2.66
CA ASN A 112 -10.22 14.49 -2.74
C ASN A 112 -11.29 13.61 -3.38
N VAL A 113 -12.39 13.40 -2.66
CA VAL A 113 -13.54 12.60 -3.12
C VAL A 113 -14.85 13.38 -3.00
N SER A 114 -14.81 14.70 -2.83
CA SER A 114 -15.99 15.54 -2.57
C SER A 114 -17.03 15.57 -3.69
N LYS A 115 -16.68 15.03 -4.87
CA LYS A 115 -17.56 14.89 -6.03
C LYS A 115 -18.06 13.47 -6.25
N MET A 116 -17.74 12.54 -5.36
CA MET A 116 -18.15 11.14 -5.40
C MET A 116 -19.34 10.94 -4.44
N ALA A 117 -20.24 10.03 -4.79
CA ALA A 117 -21.42 9.74 -3.98
C ALA A 117 -21.89 8.31 -4.24
N GLY A 118 -22.45 7.67 -3.22
CA GLY A 118 -22.81 6.26 -3.22
C GLY A 118 -21.63 5.35 -2.90
N LEU A 119 -21.84 4.06 -3.13
CA LEU A 119 -20.90 3.01 -2.78
C LEU A 119 -19.75 2.94 -3.80
N HIS A 120 -18.52 3.06 -3.32
CA HIS A 120 -17.29 2.95 -4.10
C HIS A 120 -16.32 1.96 -3.46
N GLN A 121 -15.47 1.33 -4.26
CA GLN A 121 -14.36 0.55 -3.73
C GLN A 121 -13.19 1.48 -3.39
N VAL A 122 -12.94 1.68 -2.10
CA VAL A 122 -11.83 2.50 -1.61
C VAL A 122 -10.73 1.58 -1.12
N GLY A 123 -9.47 1.90 -1.42
CA GLY A 123 -8.36 1.11 -0.92
C GLY A 123 -7.02 1.81 -0.85
N VAL A 124 -6.06 1.09 -0.28
CA VAL A 124 -4.63 1.40 -0.35
C VAL A 124 -3.97 0.32 -1.19
N ARG A 125 -3.12 0.74 -2.12
CA ARG A 125 -2.40 -0.13 -3.04
C ARG A 125 -0.90 0.14 -2.97
N LEU A 126 -0.11 -0.92 -3.01
CA LEU A 126 1.34 -0.88 -3.20
C LEU A 126 1.65 -1.49 -4.56
N ASP A 127 2.23 -0.72 -5.48
CA ASP A 127 2.59 -1.16 -6.83
C ASP A 127 4.11 -1.06 -7.05
N LEU A 128 4.67 -2.04 -7.76
CA LEU A 128 5.97 -1.90 -8.40
C LEU A 128 5.78 -1.26 -9.77
N VAL A 129 6.35 -0.08 -10.00
CA VAL A 129 6.15 0.72 -11.22
C VAL A 129 7.48 1.08 -11.88
N GLU A 130 7.43 1.37 -13.17
CA GLU A 130 8.47 2.15 -13.83
C GLU A 130 8.24 3.64 -13.48
N PRO A 131 9.25 4.37 -12.98
CA PRO A 131 9.11 5.80 -12.74
C PRO A 131 8.91 6.54 -14.08
N PRO A 132 8.14 7.65 -14.07
CA PRO A 132 7.84 8.43 -15.27
C PRO A 132 9.08 9.09 -15.91
#